data_AF-A0A662AH62-F1
#
_entry.id   AF-A0A662AH62-F1
#
_cell.length_a   1.000
_cell.length_b   1.000
_cell.length_c   1.000
_cell.angle_alpha   90.00
_cell.angle_beta   90.00
_cell.angle_gamma   90.00
#
_symmetry.space_group_name_H-M   'P 1'
#
loop_
_entity.id
_entity.type
_entity.pdbx_description
1 polymer ?
#
loop_
_entity_poly.entity_id
_entity_poly.type
_entity_poly.pdbx_seq_one_letter_code
_entity_poly.pdbx_strand_id
1 'polypeptide(L)'
;MTQSETVSKKTEKKKLIRVHNRAKKGTTYKESYKYSSINFAFVSSPENGRKQATCLMTCREYVNRAALGAATGTGDPNHDVNSDAPIDFDRLRLLIVHDPEGWEEFRTKLFNGKACLNLLEKVNKWKPSTITTVKHDTYDHAWLLTGPKEWMSQPQMLSLATWILRLAATSGPIETANFDAFEDDLENRINMQSGSDVGLYLESFWDKLYILTKYHDQIWEGVDKDKAWINVDPDSFGIYSGLLNFVSKTPTYSNCVQITQKRFFALCKEHLPRKKK
;
A
#
# COMPACT_ATOMS: atom_id res chain seq x y z
N MET A 1 28.82 54.83 -2.51
CA MET A 1 28.08 53.83 -3.32
C MET A 1 28.64 52.47 -2.96
N THR A 2 27.97 51.74 -2.07
CA THR A 2 28.43 50.45 -1.56
C THR A 2 27.67 49.36 -2.31
N GLN A 3 28.37 48.60 -3.17
CA GLN A 3 27.79 47.45 -3.86
C GLN A 3 27.59 46.32 -2.84
N SER A 4 26.35 45.88 -2.63
CA SER A 4 26.06 44.68 -1.85
C SER A 4 26.30 43.45 -2.73
N GLU A 5 27.29 42.64 -2.37
CA GLU A 5 27.49 41.32 -2.96
C GLU A 5 26.40 40.36 -2.46
N THR A 6 25.47 40.03 -3.35
CA THR A 6 24.46 39.00 -3.11
C THR A 6 25.12 37.63 -3.25
N VAL A 7 25.53 37.03 -2.13
CA VAL A 7 26.06 35.65 -2.10
C VAL A 7 24.95 34.68 -2.48
N SER A 8 25.01 34.19 -3.72
CA SER A 8 24.15 33.11 -4.22
C SER A 8 24.43 31.82 -3.44
N LYS A 9 23.51 31.45 -2.54
CA LYS A 9 23.51 30.13 -1.87
C LYS A 9 23.31 29.05 -2.94
N LYS A 10 24.40 28.39 -3.31
CA LYS A 10 24.42 27.18 -4.14
C LYS A 10 23.57 26.11 -3.43
N THR A 11 22.37 25.84 -3.92
CA THR A 11 21.51 24.77 -3.40
C THR A 11 22.17 23.44 -3.67
N GLU A 12 22.55 22.73 -2.60
CA GLU A 12 23.18 21.41 -2.69
C GLU A 12 22.25 20.44 -3.43
N LYS A 13 22.70 19.89 -4.56
CA LYS A 13 21.88 18.96 -5.37
C LYS A 13 21.65 17.69 -4.55
N LYS A 14 20.39 17.46 -4.12
CA LYS A 14 20.00 16.22 -3.42
C LYS A 14 20.42 15.01 -4.25
N LYS A 15 21.28 14.15 -3.68
CA LYS A 15 21.70 12.90 -4.30
C LYS A 15 20.46 12.02 -4.52
N LEU A 16 20.29 11.53 -5.75
CA LEU A 16 19.18 10.63 -6.09
C LEU A 16 19.28 9.35 -5.26
N ILE A 17 18.15 8.92 -4.69
CA ILE A 17 18.07 7.68 -3.90
C ILE A 17 18.38 6.50 -4.83
N ARG A 18 19.21 5.56 -4.36
CA ARG A 18 19.46 4.29 -5.04
C ARG A 18 18.79 3.16 -4.25
N VAL A 19 18.14 2.25 -4.97
CA VAL A 19 17.63 0.98 -4.44
C VAL A 19 18.38 -0.12 -5.17
N HIS A 20 19.07 -0.96 -4.42
CA HIS A 20 19.82 -2.07 -5.00
C HIS A 20 18.90 -3.26 -5.26
N ASN A 21 19.21 -4.01 -6.32
CA ASN A 21 18.51 -5.27 -6.59
C ASN A 21 18.75 -6.25 -5.41
N ARG A 22 17.84 -7.20 -5.25
CA ARG A 22 17.98 -8.30 -4.29
C ARG A 22 19.31 -9.02 -4.55
N ALA A 23 20.10 -9.28 -3.51
CA ALA A 23 21.35 -10.01 -3.67
C ALA A 23 21.06 -11.43 -4.21
N LYS A 24 21.62 -11.80 -5.37
CA LYS A 24 21.58 -13.18 -5.87
C LYS A 24 22.90 -13.89 -5.58
N LYS A 25 22.83 -15.00 -4.85
CA LYS A 25 23.62 -16.19 -5.20
C LYS A 25 22.67 -17.20 -5.84
N GLY A 26 22.87 -17.48 -7.14
CA GLY A 26 22.42 -18.71 -7.79
C GLY A 26 20.94 -18.85 -8.21
N THR A 27 20.06 -17.87 -7.97
CA THR A 27 18.63 -18.04 -8.28
C THR A 27 18.23 -17.44 -9.63
N THR A 28 17.99 -18.28 -10.63
CA THR A 28 17.31 -17.92 -11.91
C THR A 28 15.79 -17.91 -11.72
N TYR A 29 15.26 -17.00 -10.89
CA TYR A 29 13.80 -16.86 -10.78
C TYR A 29 13.24 -15.89 -11.80
N LYS A 30 12.15 -16.31 -12.44
CA LYS A 30 11.27 -15.48 -13.27
C LYS A 30 10.70 -14.39 -12.38
N GLU A 31 11.15 -13.15 -12.56
CA GLU A 31 10.44 -11.99 -12.06
C GLU A 31 8.98 -12.11 -12.50
N SER A 32 8.03 -12.04 -11.57
CA SER A 32 6.59 -11.97 -11.89
C SER A 32 6.23 -10.59 -12.43
N TYR A 33 7.11 -10.05 -13.27
CA TYR A 33 6.91 -8.80 -13.97
C TYR A 33 5.80 -9.01 -14.98
N LYS A 34 4.72 -8.26 -14.82
CA LYS A 34 3.65 -8.24 -15.81
C LYS A 34 3.68 -6.91 -16.53
N TYR A 35 3.91 -6.99 -17.84
CA TYR A 35 3.72 -5.89 -18.77
C TYR A 35 2.33 -5.27 -18.56
N SER A 36 2.21 -3.95 -18.73
CA SER A 36 0.96 -3.17 -18.54
C SER A 36 0.31 -3.22 -17.15
N SER A 37 0.99 -3.72 -16.12
CA SER A 37 0.51 -3.72 -14.73
C SER A 37 1.41 -2.91 -13.79
N ILE A 38 0.89 -2.53 -12.63
CA ILE A 38 1.71 -2.01 -11.54
C ILE A 38 2.41 -3.18 -10.82
N ASN A 39 3.73 -3.07 -10.64
CA ASN A 39 4.54 -4.07 -9.95
C ASN A 39 5.08 -3.48 -8.64
N PHE A 40 4.91 -4.21 -7.54
CA PHE A 40 5.37 -3.84 -6.19
C PHE A 40 6.49 -4.76 -5.72
N ALA A 41 7.48 -4.23 -5.02
CA ALA A 41 8.35 -5.01 -4.15
C ALA A 41 8.61 -4.24 -2.85
N PHE A 42 8.81 -4.95 -1.74
CA PHE A 42 9.25 -4.29 -0.52
C PHE A 42 10.71 -3.85 -0.63
N VAL A 43 11.03 -2.75 0.05
CA VAL A 43 12.39 -2.23 0.16
C VAL A 43 12.77 -2.14 1.62
N SER A 44 13.99 -2.58 1.95
CA SER A 44 14.51 -2.50 3.31
C SER A 44 14.69 -1.06 3.80
N SER A 45 14.86 -0.92 5.10
CA SER A 45 15.17 0.36 5.72
C SER A 45 16.47 0.96 5.14
N PRO A 46 16.63 2.30 5.18
CA PRO A 46 17.87 2.96 4.80
C PRO A 46 19.10 2.48 5.57
N GLU A 47 18.91 2.10 6.84
CA GLU A 47 19.96 1.59 7.72
C GLU A 47 20.52 0.26 7.20
N ASN A 48 19.68 -0.51 6.49
CA ASN A 48 20.03 -1.76 5.82
C ASN A 48 20.45 -1.56 4.34
N GLY A 49 20.74 -0.33 3.92
CA GLY A 49 21.29 -0.02 2.59
C GLY A 49 20.28 0.08 1.44
N ARG A 50 18.96 0.21 1.73
CA ARG A 50 17.86 0.25 0.72
C ARG A 50 18.03 -0.79 -0.39
N LYS A 51 17.65 -2.02 -0.07
CA LYS A 51 17.68 -3.16 -1.00
C LYS A 51 16.26 -3.67 -1.25
N GLN A 52 16.02 -4.20 -2.44
CA GLN A 52 14.79 -4.91 -2.74
C GLN A 52 14.69 -6.18 -1.87
N ALA A 53 13.67 -6.25 -1.03
CA ALA A 53 13.43 -7.32 -0.06
C ALA A 53 12.63 -8.50 -0.66
N THR A 54 11.79 -8.25 -1.66
CA THR A 54 10.93 -9.26 -2.27
C THR A 54 11.03 -9.26 -3.78
N CYS A 55 10.56 -10.30 -4.46
CA CYS A 55 10.30 -10.23 -5.90
C CYS A 55 9.24 -9.16 -6.23
N LEU A 56 9.14 -8.80 -7.51
CA LEU A 56 8.05 -7.98 -8.02
C LEU A 56 6.73 -8.76 -7.97
N MET A 57 5.67 -8.10 -7.50
CA MET A 57 4.34 -8.65 -7.28
C MET A 57 3.29 -7.70 -7.86
N THR A 58 2.32 -8.25 -8.59
CA THR A 58 1.23 -7.45 -9.20
C THR A 58 -0.08 -7.60 -8.42
N CYS A 59 -0.27 -8.74 -7.76
CA CYS A 59 -1.43 -9.01 -6.93
C CYS A 59 -1.21 -8.50 -5.50
N ARG A 60 -2.23 -7.83 -4.97
CA ARG A 60 -2.29 -7.33 -3.58
C ARG A 60 -2.14 -8.47 -2.57
N GLU A 61 -2.66 -9.64 -2.91
CA GLU A 61 -2.61 -10.88 -2.15
C GLU A 61 -1.17 -11.31 -1.94
N TYR A 62 -0.35 -11.27 -3.00
CA TYR A 62 1.07 -11.61 -2.90
C TYR A 62 1.85 -10.57 -2.09
N VAL A 63 1.53 -9.28 -2.24
CA VAL A 63 2.13 -8.23 -1.39
C VAL A 63 1.85 -8.50 0.10
N ASN A 64 0.63 -8.90 0.45
CA ASN A 64 0.31 -9.24 1.84
C ASN A 64 0.94 -10.56 2.29
N ARG A 65 0.98 -11.60 1.44
CA ARG A 65 1.65 -12.87 1.74
C ARG A 65 3.14 -12.68 2.00
N ALA A 66 3.82 -11.81 1.26
CA ALA A 66 5.23 -11.51 1.49
C ALA A 66 5.47 -10.82 2.84
N ALA A 67 4.61 -9.87 3.22
CA ALA A 67 4.65 -9.26 4.55
C ALA A 67 4.35 -10.28 5.66
N LEU A 68 3.35 -11.14 5.46
CA LEU A 68 3.05 -12.23 6.40
C LEU A 68 4.24 -13.15 6.60
N GLY A 69 4.82 -13.67 5.51
CA GLY A 69 5.96 -14.60 5.57
C GLY A 69 7.20 -13.98 6.22
N ALA A 70 7.41 -12.67 6.06
CA ALA A 70 8.46 -11.94 6.78
C ALA A 70 8.19 -11.88 8.29
N ALA A 71 6.94 -11.61 8.68
CA ALA A 71 6.56 -11.47 10.08
C ALA A 71 6.57 -12.81 10.84
N THR A 72 6.18 -13.91 10.19
CA THR A 72 6.13 -15.25 10.79
C THR A 72 7.44 -16.03 10.70
N GLY A 73 8.37 -15.58 9.86
CA GLY A 73 9.54 -16.37 9.47
C GLY A 73 9.21 -17.61 8.64
N THR A 74 7.94 -17.80 8.26
CA THR A 74 7.50 -18.86 7.35
C THR A 74 7.62 -18.31 5.94
N GLY A 75 8.81 -18.40 5.34
CA GLY A 75 9.01 -17.95 3.97
C GLY A 75 7.95 -18.55 3.04
N ASP A 76 7.31 -17.72 2.20
CA ASP A 76 6.47 -18.23 1.12
C ASP A 76 7.40 -18.89 0.08
N PRO A 77 7.32 -20.20 -0.17
CA PRO A 77 8.17 -20.88 -1.14
C PRO A 77 8.01 -20.34 -2.57
N ASN A 78 6.92 -19.64 -2.88
CA ASN A 78 6.68 -18.99 -4.16
C ASN A 78 7.13 -17.53 -4.22
N HIS A 79 7.32 -16.87 -3.08
CA HIS A 79 7.62 -15.44 -2.97
C HIS A 79 8.75 -15.20 -1.96
N ASP A 80 9.80 -16.02 -2.12
CA ASP A 80 10.94 -16.17 -1.24
C ASP A 80 11.33 -14.86 -0.54
N VAL A 81 10.97 -14.79 0.74
CA VAL A 81 11.25 -13.68 1.65
C VAL A 81 12.71 -13.75 2.16
N ASN A 82 13.48 -14.78 1.76
CA ASN A 82 14.91 -14.90 2.07
C ASN A 82 15.77 -13.97 1.23
N SER A 83 15.44 -12.68 1.23
CA SER A 83 16.41 -11.63 0.91
C SER A 83 17.26 -11.37 2.16
N ASP A 84 18.54 -11.06 1.98
CA ASP A 84 19.38 -10.49 3.03
C ASP A 84 18.88 -9.10 3.50
N ALA A 85 17.89 -8.55 2.80
CA ALA A 85 17.22 -7.31 3.10
C ALA A 85 15.86 -7.55 3.80
N PRO A 86 15.72 -7.21 5.08
CA PRO A 86 14.45 -7.39 5.80
C PRO A 86 13.38 -6.40 5.32
N ILE A 87 12.11 -6.80 5.39
CA ILE A 87 10.97 -5.89 5.20
C ILE A 87 10.93 -4.89 6.37
N ASP A 88 10.71 -3.61 6.05
CA ASP A 88 10.59 -2.54 7.03
C ASP A 88 9.12 -2.40 7.47
N PHE A 89 8.81 -2.88 8.68
CA PHE A 89 7.49 -2.76 9.29
C PHE A 89 7.27 -1.41 9.99
N ASP A 90 8.34 -0.65 10.22
CA ASP A 90 8.26 0.67 10.85
C ASP A 90 7.80 1.75 9.87
N ARG A 91 7.91 1.54 8.56
CA ARG A 91 7.22 2.35 7.56
C ARG A 91 7.03 1.60 6.26
N LEU A 92 5.88 1.81 5.61
CA LEU A 92 5.63 1.30 4.27
C LEU A 92 6.71 1.76 3.30
N ARG A 93 7.41 0.81 2.67
CA ARG A 93 8.41 1.06 1.63
C ARG A 93 8.18 0.10 0.47
N LEU A 94 7.57 0.63 -0.58
CA LEU A 94 7.30 -0.12 -1.80
C LEU A 94 8.11 0.46 -2.95
N LEU A 95 8.96 -0.37 -3.55
CA LEU A 95 9.44 -0.17 -4.91
C LEU A 95 8.27 -0.41 -5.85
N ILE A 96 8.03 0.56 -6.72
CA ILE A 96 7.01 0.52 -7.75
C ILE A 96 7.73 0.59 -9.08
N VAL A 97 7.49 -0.41 -9.92
CA VAL A 97 8.09 -0.53 -11.25
C VAL A 97 6.97 -0.66 -12.27
N HIS A 98 7.17 0.01 -13.40
CA HIS A 98 6.32 -0.12 -14.57
C HIS A 98 7.17 -0.13 -15.83
N ASP A 99 6.52 -0.56 -16.91
CA ASP A 99 7.11 -0.67 -18.22
C ASP A 99 7.62 0.66 -18.77
N PRO A 100 8.69 0.67 -19.60
CA PRO A 100 9.03 1.83 -20.42
C PRO A 100 7.91 2.27 -21.37
N GLU A 101 7.01 1.41 -21.83
CA GLU A 101 5.87 1.86 -22.65
C GLU A 101 4.78 2.50 -21.78
N GLY A 102 4.32 3.71 -22.15
CA GLY A 102 3.24 4.40 -21.44
C GLY A 102 3.61 4.96 -20.05
N TRP A 103 4.91 4.99 -19.71
CA TRP A 103 5.37 5.30 -18.36
C TRP A 103 4.97 6.69 -17.83
N GLU A 104 4.85 7.72 -18.67
CA GLU A 104 4.41 9.06 -18.24
C GLU A 104 2.93 9.09 -17.85
N GLU A 105 2.09 8.37 -18.59
CA GLU A 105 0.68 8.19 -18.24
C GLU A 105 0.57 7.41 -16.93
N PHE A 106 1.29 6.29 -16.83
CA PHE A 106 1.38 5.52 -15.59
C PHE A 106 1.86 6.36 -14.42
N ARG A 107 2.89 7.18 -14.61
CA ARG A 107 3.43 8.08 -13.57
C ARG A 107 2.35 9.05 -13.11
N THR A 108 1.61 9.66 -14.02
CA THR A 108 0.51 10.56 -13.67
C THR A 108 -0.54 9.85 -12.80
N LYS A 109 -0.94 8.65 -13.19
CA LYS A 109 -1.88 7.81 -12.43
C LYS A 109 -1.31 7.39 -11.06
N LEU A 110 -0.03 7.03 -11.00
CA LEU A 110 0.65 6.66 -9.75
C LEU A 110 0.69 7.83 -8.75
N PHE A 111 1.02 9.03 -9.22
CA PHE A 111 1.04 10.22 -8.38
C PHE A 111 -0.37 10.64 -7.93
N ASN A 112 -1.40 10.39 -8.74
CA ASN A 112 -2.79 10.52 -8.32
C ASN A 112 -3.17 9.49 -7.24
N GLY A 113 -2.80 8.21 -7.39
CA GLY A 113 -2.99 7.20 -6.34
C GLY A 113 -2.31 7.59 -5.01
N LYS A 114 -1.11 8.17 -5.08
CA LYS A 114 -0.45 8.78 -3.91
C LYS A 114 -1.21 9.98 -3.35
N ALA A 115 -1.92 10.76 -4.16
CA ALA A 115 -2.77 11.84 -3.66
C ALA A 115 -3.98 11.28 -2.89
N CYS A 116 -4.60 10.18 -3.37
CA CYS A 116 -5.64 9.46 -2.64
C CYS A 116 -5.16 8.95 -1.28
N LEU A 117 -3.97 8.32 -1.22
CA LEU A 117 -3.37 7.91 0.06
C LEU A 117 -3.20 9.10 1.02
N ASN A 118 -2.72 10.23 0.52
CA ASN A 118 -2.54 11.43 1.34
C ASN A 118 -3.86 12.01 1.87
N LEU A 119 -4.99 11.82 1.18
CA LEU A 119 -6.30 12.18 1.72
C LEU A 119 -6.66 11.31 2.93
N LEU A 120 -6.47 9.99 2.82
CA LEU A 120 -6.73 9.06 3.92
C LEU A 120 -5.82 9.34 5.12
N GLU A 121 -4.54 9.61 4.87
CA GLU A 121 -3.57 9.98 5.90
C GLU A 121 -3.96 11.29 6.59
N LYS A 122 -4.48 12.26 5.84
CA LYS A 122 -4.96 13.54 6.39
C LYS A 122 -6.14 13.36 7.36
N VAL A 123 -7.06 12.43 7.09
CA VAL A 123 -8.21 12.15 7.97
C VAL A 123 -7.75 11.79 9.39
N ASN A 124 -6.67 11.02 9.50
CA ASN A 124 -6.13 10.59 10.79
C ASN A 124 -4.82 11.30 11.18
N LYS A 125 -4.49 12.43 10.52
CA LYS A 125 -3.29 13.24 10.77
C LYS A 125 -1.97 12.45 10.72
N TRP A 126 -1.90 11.41 9.89
CA TRP A 126 -0.68 10.66 9.66
C TRP A 126 0.31 11.47 8.83
N LYS A 127 1.59 11.08 8.92
CA LYS A 127 2.62 11.64 8.06
C LYS A 127 2.30 11.30 6.59
N PRO A 128 2.23 12.29 5.69
CA PRO A 128 1.88 12.03 4.31
C PRO A 128 2.90 11.13 3.59
N SER A 129 2.38 10.23 2.75
CA SER A 129 3.15 9.39 1.86
C SER A 129 3.86 10.23 0.79
N THR A 130 5.04 9.77 0.41
CA THR A 130 5.88 10.39 -0.63
C THR A 130 6.27 9.36 -1.67
N ILE A 131 6.25 9.76 -2.94
CA ILE A 131 6.86 9.00 -4.03
C ILE A 131 8.10 9.74 -4.51
N THR A 132 9.23 9.03 -4.58
CA THR A 132 10.49 9.57 -5.12
C THR A 132 10.98 8.66 -6.24
N THR A 133 11.42 9.24 -7.36
CA THR A 133 12.14 8.49 -8.39
C THR A 133 13.46 7.96 -7.83
N VAL A 134 13.81 6.71 -8.12
CA VAL A 134 15.04 6.08 -7.62
C VAL A 134 15.88 5.55 -8.77
N LYS A 135 17.20 5.45 -8.56
CA LYS A 135 18.04 4.61 -9.41
C LYS A 135 17.89 3.16 -8.95
N HIS A 136 17.51 2.28 -9.86
CA HIS A 136 17.53 0.84 -9.63
C HIS A 136 18.60 0.20 -10.52
N ASP A 137 19.19 -0.91 -10.08
CA ASP A 137 20.27 -1.56 -10.83
C ASP A 137 19.74 -2.28 -12.10
N THR A 138 18.42 -2.54 -12.17
CA THR A 138 17.76 -3.27 -13.27
C THR A 138 16.69 -2.48 -14.02
N TYR A 139 16.05 -1.50 -13.38
CA TYR A 139 14.87 -0.83 -13.95
C TYR A 139 15.11 0.67 -14.09
N ASP A 140 14.84 1.20 -15.28
CA ASP A 140 15.01 2.63 -15.57
C ASP A 140 13.87 3.48 -14.97
N HIS A 141 12.66 2.94 -14.94
CA HIS A 141 11.46 3.59 -14.44
C HIS A 141 11.04 2.98 -13.09
N ALA A 142 11.70 3.44 -12.03
CA ALA A 142 11.48 2.98 -10.67
C ALA A 142 11.14 4.12 -9.72
N TRP A 143 10.16 3.87 -8.86
CA TRP A 143 9.72 4.79 -7.82
C TRP A 143 9.73 4.12 -6.46
N LEU A 144 10.10 4.86 -5.43
CA LEU A 144 9.98 4.43 -4.04
C LEU A 144 8.83 5.20 -3.39
N LEU A 145 7.75 4.49 -3.08
CA LEU A 145 6.73 4.95 -2.16
C LEU A 145 7.25 4.75 -0.73
N THR A 146 7.22 5.81 0.06
CA THR A 146 7.47 5.77 1.52
C THR A 146 6.26 6.34 2.24
N GLY A 147 5.57 5.50 3.01
CA GLY A 147 4.40 5.87 3.79
C GLY A 147 4.62 5.88 5.31
N PRO A 148 3.57 6.12 6.09
CA PRO A 148 3.55 5.94 7.54
C PRO A 148 3.52 4.45 7.95
N LYS A 149 3.76 4.17 9.25
CA LYS A 149 3.82 2.81 9.81
C LYS A 149 2.44 2.15 9.88
N GLU A 150 1.41 2.96 9.94
CA GLU A 150 0.01 2.55 10.04
C GLU A 150 -0.42 1.75 8.80
N TRP A 151 0.19 1.97 7.63
CA TRP A 151 -0.04 1.11 6.47
C TRP A 151 0.54 -0.31 6.62
N MET A 152 1.55 -0.49 7.47
CA MET A 152 2.17 -1.78 7.79
C MET A 152 1.65 -2.38 9.11
N SER A 153 0.74 -1.69 9.80
CA SER A 153 0.30 -2.10 11.12
C SER A 153 -0.59 -3.34 11.08
N GLN A 154 -1.30 -3.53 9.96
CA GLN A 154 -2.24 -4.61 9.75
C GLN A 154 -2.31 -4.99 8.26
N PRO A 155 -2.59 -6.26 7.93
CA PRO A 155 -2.84 -6.72 6.57
C PRO A 155 -3.92 -5.92 5.84
N GLN A 156 -5.01 -5.55 6.53
CA GLN A 156 -6.10 -4.73 5.96
C GLN A 156 -5.60 -3.37 5.50
N MET A 157 -4.68 -2.75 6.26
CA MET A 157 -4.14 -1.43 5.93
C MET A 157 -3.21 -1.50 4.71
N LEU A 158 -2.32 -2.51 4.65
CA LEU A 158 -1.45 -2.73 3.49
C LEU A 158 -2.28 -3.05 2.23
N SER A 159 -3.31 -3.89 2.40
CA SER A 159 -4.27 -4.24 1.36
C SER A 159 -4.98 -3.00 0.82
N LEU A 160 -5.41 -2.08 1.69
CA LEU A 160 -6.04 -0.82 1.30
C LEU A 160 -5.08 0.08 0.52
N ALA A 161 -3.86 0.28 1.05
CA ALA A 161 -2.87 1.14 0.40
C ALA A 161 -2.53 0.67 -1.01
N THR A 162 -2.26 -0.63 -1.16
CA THR A 162 -1.92 -1.23 -2.45
C THR A 162 -3.11 -1.29 -3.40
N TRP A 163 -4.33 -1.48 -2.90
CA TRP A 163 -5.55 -1.43 -3.71
C TRP A 163 -5.79 -0.02 -4.29
N ILE A 164 -5.62 1.04 -3.51
CA ILE A 164 -5.78 2.43 -4.01
C ILE A 164 -4.79 2.73 -5.14
N LEU A 165 -3.53 2.34 -4.97
CA LEU A 165 -2.50 2.52 -5.99
C LEU A 165 -2.84 1.76 -7.27
N ARG A 166 -3.35 0.53 -7.12
CA ARG A 166 -3.80 -0.29 -8.26
C ARG A 166 -4.99 0.34 -8.96
N LEU A 167 -6.02 0.76 -8.23
CA LEU A 167 -7.21 1.39 -8.79
C LEU A 167 -6.86 2.62 -9.62
N ALA A 168 -6.02 3.53 -9.09
CA ALA A 168 -5.58 4.71 -9.82
C ALA A 168 -4.76 4.32 -11.08
N ALA A 169 -3.85 3.35 -10.94
CA ALA A 169 -3.02 2.87 -12.04
C ALA A 169 -3.83 2.23 -13.19
N THR A 170 -4.88 1.47 -12.86
CA THR A 170 -5.69 0.74 -13.87
C THR A 170 -6.83 1.56 -14.43
N SER A 171 -7.48 2.37 -13.60
CA SER A 171 -8.77 2.99 -13.91
C SER A 171 -8.70 4.51 -14.03
N GLY A 172 -7.49 5.06 -14.04
CA GLY A 172 -7.22 6.47 -14.27
C GLY A 172 -7.31 7.33 -13.01
N PRO A 173 -7.04 8.63 -13.13
CA PRO A 173 -7.05 9.53 -12.00
C PRO A 173 -8.39 9.48 -11.26
N ILE A 174 -8.32 9.44 -9.94
CA ILE A 174 -9.41 9.50 -8.98
C ILE A 174 -9.53 10.94 -8.47
N GLU A 175 -10.73 11.41 -8.18
CA GLU A 175 -10.93 12.73 -7.60
C GLU A 175 -10.25 12.83 -6.21
N THR A 176 -9.51 13.91 -5.97
CA THR A 176 -8.69 14.10 -4.76
C THR A 176 -8.77 15.50 -4.14
N ALA A 177 -9.72 16.34 -4.56
CA ALA A 177 -9.92 17.68 -4.00
C ALA A 177 -10.17 17.65 -2.49
N ASN A 178 -10.99 16.70 -2.03
CA ASN A 178 -11.28 16.44 -0.63
C ASN A 178 -11.79 15.00 -0.45
N PHE A 179 -12.02 14.58 0.80
CA PHE A 179 -12.48 13.22 1.09
C PHE A 179 -13.89 12.95 0.54
N ASP A 180 -14.79 13.93 0.56
CA ASP A 180 -16.16 13.75 0.08
C ASP A 180 -16.19 13.46 -1.42
N ALA A 181 -15.43 14.24 -2.20
CA ALA A 181 -15.30 14.10 -3.64
C ALA A 181 -14.59 12.79 -4.03
N PHE A 182 -13.57 12.39 -3.25
CA PHE A 182 -12.94 11.07 -3.39
C PHE A 182 -13.95 9.93 -3.18
N GLU A 183 -14.74 10.00 -2.11
CA GLU A 183 -15.76 9.00 -1.80
C GLU A 183 -16.86 8.94 -2.87
N ASP A 184 -17.32 10.08 -3.38
CA ASP A 184 -18.31 10.16 -4.47
C ASP A 184 -17.76 9.55 -5.77
N ASP A 185 -16.48 9.79 -6.10
CA ASP A 185 -15.83 9.17 -7.27
C ASP A 185 -15.73 7.65 -7.13
N LEU A 186 -15.46 7.14 -5.93
CA LEU A 186 -15.47 5.69 -5.66
C LEU A 186 -16.87 5.08 -5.81
N GLU A 187 -17.92 5.75 -5.30
CA GLU A 187 -19.31 5.31 -5.46
C GLU A 187 -19.69 5.24 -6.94
N ASN A 188 -19.35 6.27 -7.72
CA ASN A 188 -19.62 6.31 -9.16
C ASN A 188 -18.93 5.18 -9.94
N ARG A 189 -17.72 4.78 -9.50
CA ARG A 189 -16.94 3.71 -10.14
C ARG A 189 -17.52 2.32 -9.92
N ILE A 190 -18.35 2.09 -8.90
CA ILE A 190 -19.03 0.81 -8.67
C ILE A 190 -19.76 0.37 -9.93
N ASN A 191 -20.56 1.27 -10.50
CA ASN A 191 -21.35 0.99 -11.71
C ASN A 191 -20.46 0.76 -12.95
N MET A 192 -19.29 1.42 -13.02
CA MET A 192 -18.37 1.32 -14.15
C MET A 192 -17.49 0.06 -14.11
N GLN A 193 -17.32 -0.54 -12.92
CA GLN A 193 -16.42 -1.66 -12.67
C GLN A 193 -17.17 -2.94 -12.29
N SER A 194 -18.51 -2.95 -12.42
CA SER A 194 -19.36 -4.09 -12.07
C SER A 194 -18.87 -5.37 -12.74
N GLY A 195 -18.69 -6.43 -11.95
CA GLY A 195 -18.19 -7.73 -12.40
C GLY A 195 -16.67 -7.89 -12.49
N SER A 196 -15.88 -6.84 -12.22
CA SER A 196 -14.42 -6.96 -12.06
C SER A 196 -14.02 -7.20 -10.59
N ASP A 197 -12.84 -7.78 -10.34
CA ASP A 197 -12.29 -7.92 -8.98
C ASP A 197 -12.26 -6.57 -8.25
N VAL A 198 -11.90 -5.50 -8.95
CA VAL A 198 -11.84 -4.13 -8.42
C VAL A 198 -13.24 -3.63 -8.03
N GLY A 199 -14.25 -3.90 -8.85
CA GLY A 199 -15.65 -3.54 -8.60
C GLY A 199 -16.25 -4.27 -7.40
N LEU A 200 -16.02 -5.58 -7.28
CA LEU A 200 -16.49 -6.38 -6.13
C LEU A 200 -15.93 -5.84 -4.80
N TYR A 201 -14.68 -5.37 -4.83
CA TYR A 201 -14.05 -4.70 -3.70
C TYR A 201 -14.65 -3.33 -3.41
N LEU A 202 -14.85 -2.51 -4.45
CA LEU A 202 -15.49 -1.21 -4.29
C LEU A 202 -16.83 -1.39 -3.57
N GLU A 203 -17.71 -2.25 -4.09
CA GLU A 203 -19.05 -2.51 -3.55
C GLU A 203 -19.06 -2.88 -2.06
N SER A 204 -18.04 -3.60 -1.58
CA SER A 204 -18.05 -4.15 -0.22
C SER A 204 -17.55 -3.17 0.85
N PHE A 205 -16.65 -2.23 0.54
CA PHE A 205 -15.98 -1.43 1.57
C PHE A 205 -15.81 0.07 1.30
N TRP A 206 -16.17 0.59 0.12
CA TRP A 206 -15.93 2.00 -0.23
C TRP A 206 -16.46 2.98 0.84
N ASP A 207 -17.68 2.75 1.33
CA ASP A 207 -18.39 3.53 2.33
C ASP A 207 -17.78 3.42 3.73
N LYS A 208 -16.92 2.43 3.96
CA LYS A 208 -16.27 2.14 5.24
C LYS A 208 -14.85 2.68 5.32
N LEU A 209 -14.30 3.21 4.23
CA LEU A 209 -12.93 3.77 4.18
C LEU A 209 -12.70 4.87 5.21
N TYR A 210 -13.70 5.74 5.40
CA TYR A 210 -13.63 6.78 6.41
C TYR A 210 -13.51 6.17 7.81
N ILE A 211 -14.28 5.13 8.11
CA ILE A 211 -14.25 4.47 9.42
C ILE A 211 -12.88 3.83 9.68
N LEU A 212 -12.37 3.08 8.70
CA LEU A 212 -11.07 2.40 8.80
C LEU A 212 -9.92 3.36 9.07
N THR A 213 -9.96 4.54 8.46
CA THR A 213 -8.88 5.53 8.57
C THR A 213 -9.06 6.42 9.79
N LYS A 214 -10.25 7.01 9.98
CA LYS A 214 -10.56 7.93 11.08
C LYS A 214 -10.46 7.29 12.45
N TYR A 215 -10.92 6.04 12.58
CA TYR A 215 -11.00 5.33 13.85
C TYR A 215 -9.97 4.20 13.95
N HIS A 216 -8.92 4.24 13.14
CA HIS A 216 -7.85 3.23 13.11
C HIS A 216 -7.40 2.82 14.51
N ASP A 217 -7.08 3.79 15.37
CA ASP A 217 -6.54 3.49 16.71
C ASP A 217 -7.57 2.83 17.63
N GLN A 218 -8.85 3.15 17.48
CA GLN A 218 -9.94 2.50 18.24
C GLN A 218 -10.21 1.09 17.73
N ILE A 219 -10.18 0.89 16.40
CA ILE A 219 -10.38 -0.42 15.78
C ILE A 219 -9.31 -1.39 16.29
N TRP A 220 -8.04 -0.96 16.27
CA TRP A 220 -6.87 -1.78 16.58
C TRP A 220 -6.37 -1.65 18.03
N GLU A 221 -7.18 -1.11 18.92
CA GLU A 221 -6.83 -0.92 20.33
C GLU A 221 -6.46 -2.26 21.00
N GLY A 222 -5.28 -2.33 21.63
CA GLY A 222 -4.83 -3.55 22.32
C GLY A 222 -4.43 -4.70 21.38
N VAL A 223 -4.35 -4.46 20.07
CA VAL A 223 -3.76 -5.43 19.13
C VAL A 223 -2.25 -5.30 19.16
N ASP A 224 -1.60 -6.42 19.47
CA ASP A 224 -0.16 -6.58 19.32
C ASP A 224 0.17 -6.57 17.82
N LYS A 225 0.85 -5.50 17.36
CA LYS A 225 1.15 -5.27 15.94
C LYS A 225 2.09 -6.32 15.37
N ASP A 226 2.95 -6.89 16.21
CA ASP A 226 3.88 -7.95 15.79
C ASP A 226 3.12 -9.27 15.57
N LYS A 227 2.03 -9.48 16.33
CA LYS A 227 1.14 -10.65 16.17
C LYS A 227 0.02 -10.45 15.17
N ALA A 228 -0.26 -9.22 14.77
CA ALA A 228 -1.32 -8.90 13.82
C ALA A 228 -1.16 -9.63 12.49
N TRP A 229 0.09 -9.74 12.02
CA TRP A 229 0.44 -10.49 10.82
C TRP A 229 0.32 -12.00 11.07
N ILE A 230 0.88 -12.50 12.17
CA ILE A 230 0.98 -13.94 12.49
C ILE A 230 -0.39 -14.64 12.57
N ASN A 231 -1.44 -13.88 12.87
CA ASN A 231 -2.79 -14.41 13.11
C ASN A 231 -3.71 -14.46 11.87
N VAL A 232 -3.18 -14.18 10.67
CA VAL A 232 -3.95 -14.28 9.42
C VAL A 232 -3.79 -15.68 8.82
N ASP A 233 -4.92 -16.34 8.59
CA ASP A 233 -4.95 -17.57 7.81
C ASP A 233 -4.47 -17.29 6.36
N PRO A 234 -3.41 -17.98 5.87
CA PRO A 234 -2.91 -17.85 4.50
C PRO A 234 -3.96 -18.07 3.38
N ASP A 235 -5.07 -18.72 3.69
CA ASP A 235 -6.18 -18.94 2.76
C ASP A 235 -7.17 -17.75 2.73
N SER A 236 -7.01 -16.79 3.64
CA SER A 236 -7.83 -15.56 3.70
C SER A 236 -7.45 -14.50 2.66
N PHE A 237 -6.41 -14.70 1.87
CA PHE A 237 -6.00 -13.77 0.81
C PHE A 237 -6.79 -13.96 -0.51
N GLY A 238 -8.09 -14.30 -0.46
CA GLY A 238 -8.94 -14.46 -1.66
C GLY A 238 -9.78 -13.23 -2.00
N ILE A 239 -10.41 -13.19 -3.18
CA ILE A 239 -11.27 -12.06 -3.61
C ILE A 239 -12.55 -11.95 -2.75
N TYR A 240 -13.11 -13.09 -2.36
CA TYR A 240 -14.31 -13.19 -1.52
C TYR A 240 -14.01 -13.25 -0.01
N SER A 241 -12.82 -13.72 0.37
CA SER A 241 -12.31 -13.75 1.75
C SER A 241 -11.42 -12.56 2.11
N GLY A 242 -11.28 -11.60 1.19
CA GLY A 242 -10.23 -10.60 1.20
C GLY A 242 -10.18 -9.78 2.49
N LEU A 243 -8.96 -9.40 2.86
CA LEU A 243 -8.67 -8.63 4.06
C LEU A 243 -9.55 -7.36 4.20
N LEU A 244 -9.97 -6.76 3.08
CA LEU A 244 -10.85 -5.57 3.08
C LEU A 244 -12.34 -5.87 3.22
N ASN A 245 -12.77 -7.13 3.07
CA ASN A 245 -14.19 -7.48 3.10
C ASN A 245 -14.76 -7.61 4.52
N PHE A 246 -13.94 -7.57 5.58
CA PHE A 246 -14.37 -7.68 7.00
C PHE A 246 -15.58 -8.62 7.18
N VAL A 247 -15.60 -9.82 6.57
CA VAL A 247 -16.87 -10.55 6.47
C VAL A 247 -17.44 -10.95 7.83
N SER A 248 -18.76 -10.82 7.99
CA SER A 248 -19.51 -11.05 9.24
C SER A 248 -19.41 -12.49 9.78
N LYS A 249 -19.04 -13.44 8.91
CA LYS A 249 -18.70 -14.81 9.26
C LYS A 249 -17.33 -15.12 8.66
N THR A 250 -16.27 -14.91 9.43
CA THR A 250 -14.95 -15.39 9.02
C THR A 250 -14.63 -16.72 9.68
N PRO A 251 -14.23 -17.76 8.92
CA PRO A 251 -13.76 -19.00 9.50
C PRO A 251 -12.46 -18.69 10.25
N THR A 252 -12.42 -19.03 11.54
CA THR A 252 -11.18 -19.25 12.30
C THR A 252 -10.10 -18.17 12.25
N TYR A 253 -10.44 -16.90 12.45
CA TYR A 253 -9.43 -15.94 12.93
C TYR A 253 -9.27 -16.02 14.45
N SER A 254 -8.05 -15.76 14.93
CA SER A 254 -7.74 -15.61 16.35
C SER A 254 -8.64 -14.56 17.04
N ASN A 255 -8.72 -14.61 18.38
CA ASN A 255 -9.54 -13.69 19.17
C ASN A 255 -9.29 -12.20 18.85
N CYS A 256 -8.07 -11.80 18.46
CA CYS A 256 -7.78 -10.39 18.22
C CYS A 256 -8.47 -9.84 16.97
N VAL A 257 -8.54 -10.61 15.88
CA VAL A 257 -9.21 -10.19 14.63
C VAL A 257 -10.73 -10.13 14.83
N GLN A 258 -11.30 -11.05 15.61
CA GLN A 258 -12.73 -11.01 15.92
C GLN A 258 -13.09 -9.77 16.75
N ILE A 259 -12.25 -9.40 17.72
CA ILE A 259 -12.46 -8.20 18.53
C ILE A 259 -12.37 -6.94 17.66
N THR A 260 -11.39 -6.84 16.77
CA THR A 260 -11.22 -5.66 15.92
C THR A 260 -12.35 -5.54 14.90
N GLN A 261 -12.80 -6.66 14.32
CA GLN A 261 -13.99 -6.70 13.46
C GLN A 261 -15.23 -6.22 14.21
N LYS A 262 -15.47 -6.69 15.45
CA LYS A 262 -16.61 -6.24 16.26
C LYS A 262 -16.57 -4.73 16.51
N ARG A 263 -15.41 -4.17 16.87
CA ARG A 263 -15.24 -2.72 17.06
C ARG A 263 -15.48 -1.95 15.77
N PHE A 264 -14.89 -2.41 14.66
CA PHE A 264 -15.08 -1.82 13.35
C PHE A 264 -16.57 -1.77 12.96
N PHE A 265 -17.30 -2.87 13.13
CA PHE A 265 -18.73 -2.90 12.83
C PHE A 265 -19.58 -2.05 13.77
N ALA A 266 -19.22 -1.94 15.05
CA ALA A 266 -19.87 -1.03 15.97
C ALA A 266 -19.71 0.43 15.51
N LEU A 267 -18.50 0.83 15.12
CA LEU A 267 -18.22 2.17 14.58
C LEU A 267 -18.94 2.42 13.26
N CYS A 268 -19.00 1.43 12.37
CA CYS A 268 -19.80 1.52 11.14
C CYS A 268 -21.28 1.77 11.45
N LYS A 269 -21.86 1.06 12.43
CA LYS A 269 -23.26 1.26 12.85
C LYS A 269 -23.50 2.66 13.45
N GLU A 270 -22.51 3.20 14.16
CA GLU A 270 -22.61 4.51 14.81
C GLU A 270 -22.47 5.67 13.82
N HIS A 271 -21.62 5.52 12.80
CA HIS A 271 -21.16 6.64 11.98
C HIS A 271 -21.55 6.55 10.50
N LEU A 272 -22.15 5.45 10.04
CA LEU A 272 -22.66 5.32 8.67
C LEU A 272 -24.20 5.40 8.61
N PRO A 273 -24.77 6.01 7.56
CA PRO A 273 -24.08 6.69 6.47
C PRO A 273 -23.46 8.01 6.94
N ARG A 274 -22.24 8.29 6.46
CA ARG A 274 -21.51 9.51 6.84
C ARG A 274 -22.15 10.77 6.26
N LYS A 275 -22.71 10.65 5.05
CA LYS A 275 -23.47 11.69 4.35
C LYS A 275 -24.97 11.40 4.54
N LYS A 276 -25.75 12.43 4.87
CA LYS A 276 -27.21 12.35 4.74
C LYS A 276 -27.53 12.37 3.25
N LYS A 277 -28.15 11.30 2.75
CA LYS A 277 -28.71 11.26 1.39
C LYS A 277 -29.89 12.21 1.27
#